data_AF-A0A397JLJ8-F1
#
_entry.id   AF-A0A397JLJ8-F1
#
_cell.length_a   1.000
_cell.length_b   1.000
_cell.length_c   1.000
_cell.angle_alpha   90.00
_cell.angle_beta   90.00
_cell.angle_gamma   90.00
#
_symmetry.space_group_name_H-M   'P 1'
#
loop_
_entity.id
_entity.type
_entity.pdbx_description
1 polymer ?
#
loop_
_entity_poly.entity_id
_entity_poly.type
_entity_poly.pdbx_seq_one_letter_code
_entity_poly.pdbx_strand_id
1 'polypeptide(L)'
;MNKSLGKRKAAENNDCSSTIKRKRFELRTVRFRHATKHDPNRIRRAKTEFMYLIGYEVINPRLRKYSVLGPTGYVHTIAISKTVSCSCPDFHLGFQCKHIYFVFLKVLMVDQNNKLIYQKELLINELKSIFDDSPPVTLQPNDGEIKKLKSIAAIKRRPIDGDCPVCREPLNNNERLIWCQSGCGNNIHHNCFMEWKKRKNTCVCCRTEWKDKM
;
A
#
# COMPACT_ATOMS: atom_id res chain seq x y z
N MET A 1 49.80 -69.29 17.07
CA MET A 1 50.88 -68.89 17.99
C MET A 1 50.53 -67.56 18.64
N ASN A 2 50.48 -67.57 19.97
CA ASN A 2 50.66 -66.49 20.94
C ASN A 2 49.89 -65.16 20.83
N LYS A 3 48.98 -65.00 21.80
CA LYS A 3 48.58 -63.77 22.48
C LYS A 3 49.78 -62.83 22.72
N SER A 4 49.54 -61.53 22.53
CA SER A 4 50.19 -60.51 23.37
C SER A 4 49.18 -59.41 23.70
N LEU A 5 49.02 -59.19 25.01
CA LEU A 5 48.25 -58.13 25.65
C LEU A 5 49.12 -56.86 25.72
N GLY A 6 48.61 -55.74 25.21
CA GLY A 6 49.20 -54.40 25.40
C GLY A 6 48.25 -53.49 26.18
N LYS A 7 48.68 -53.04 27.36
CA LYS A 7 47.93 -52.17 28.29
C LYS A 7 47.89 -50.71 27.82
N ARG A 8 46.69 -50.12 27.90
CA ARG A 8 46.26 -48.73 28.22
C ARG A 8 47.25 -47.55 28.03
N LYS A 9 46.75 -46.48 27.40
CA LYS A 9 46.74 -45.10 27.96
C LYS A 9 45.55 -44.33 27.36
N ALA A 10 44.61 -43.95 28.23
CA ALA A 10 43.54 -43.01 27.90
C ALA A 10 44.15 -41.61 27.89
N ALA A 11 44.04 -40.90 26.77
CA ALA A 11 44.38 -39.48 26.69
C ALA A 11 43.20 -38.67 27.20
N GLU A 12 43.49 -37.83 28.18
CA GLU A 12 42.56 -36.98 28.90
C GLU A 12 41.90 -35.94 28.00
N ASN A 13 40.64 -35.68 28.36
CA ASN A 13 39.78 -34.65 27.81
C ASN A 13 40.46 -33.28 27.86
N ASN A 14 40.49 -32.59 26.71
CA ASN A 14 40.51 -31.14 26.67
C ASN A 14 39.40 -30.69 25.73
N ASP A 15 38.17 -30.81 26.24
CA ASP A 15 36.96 -30.27 25.63
C ASP A 15 37.00 -28.75 25.80
N CYS A 16 37.72 -28.07 24.91
CA CYS A 16 37.71 -26.62 24.78
C CYS A 16 36.38 -26.22 24.14
N SER A 17 35.31 -26.21 24.95
CA SER A 17 33.99 -25.73 24.56
C SER A 17 34.02 -24.20 24.47
N SER A 18 34.63 -23.68 23.40
CA SER A 18 34.53 -22.28 23.03
C SER A 18 33.09 -22.01 22.58
N THR A 19 32.27 -21.49 23.50
CA THR A 19 30.91 -21.04 23.22
C THR A 19 30.94 -19.78 22.35
N ILE A 20 31.10 -19.99 21.04
CA ILE A 20 30.84 -18.96 20.04
C ILE A 20 29.34 -18.64 20.14
N LYS A 21 29.00 -17.52 20.79
CA LYS A 21 27.65 -16.94 20.76
C LYS A 21 27.28 -16.71 19.30
N ARG A 22 26.56 -17.68 18.70
CA ARG A 22 26.06 -17.60 17.32
C ARG A 22 25.23 -16.32 17.19
N LYS A 23 25.77 -15.33 16.49
CA LYS A 23 25.07 -14.10 16.13
C LYS A 23 23.79 -14.52 15.40
N ARG A 24 22.63 -14.38 16.04
CA ARG A 24 21.34 -14.79 15.46
C ARG A 24 21.02 -13.79 14.35
N PHE A 25 21.40 -14.13 13.12
CA PHE A 25 21.06 -13.34 11.95
C PHE A 25 19.55 -13.28 11.81
N GLU A 26 19.01 -12.08 11.62
CA GLU A 26 17.60 -11.92 11.30
C GLU A 26 17.35 -12.53 9.92
N LEU A 27 16.40 -13.47 9.86
CA LEU A 27 16.01 -14.14 8.63
C LEU A 27 14.62 -13.68 8.21
N ARG A 28 14.45 -13.54 6.90
CA ARG A 28 13.14 -13.36 6.28
C ARG A 28 12.38 -14.70 6.37
N THR A 29 11.10 -14.66 6.75
CA THR A 29 10.29 -15.88 6.85
C THR A 29 9.76 -16.30 5.48
N VAL A 30 9.61 -15.32 4.58
CA VAL A 30 9.19 -15.51 3.19
C VAL A 30 10.37 -15.43 2.22
N ARG A 31 10.26 -16.08 1.06
CA ARG A 31 11.27 -15.98 0.01
C ARG A 31 11.39 -14.53 -0.48
N PHE A 32 12.61 -14.13 -0.82
CA PHE A 32 12.88 -12.85 -1.47
C PHE A 32 12.12 -12.79 -2.80
N ARG A 33 11.30 -11.75 -2.98
CA ARG A 33 10.43 -11.59 -4.15
C ARG A 33 11.15 -10.82 -5.25
N HIS A 34 11.02 -11.28 -6.48
CA HIS A 34 11.41 -10.53 -7.68
C HIS A 34 10.18 -9.88 -8.33
N ALA A 35 10.43 -8.92 -9.22
CA ALA A 35 9.38 -8.30 -10.01
C ALA A 35 8.62 -9.37 -10.82
N THR A 36 7.30 -9.30 -10.76
CA THR A 36 6.36 -10.13 -11.50
C THR A 36 5.83 -9.38 -12.73
N LYS A 37 5.22 -10.09 -13.68
CA LYS A 37 4.63 -9.50 -14.89
C LYS A 37 3.60 -8.37 -14.63
N HIS A 38 2.98 -8.36 -13.45
CA HIS A 38 1.97 -7.36 -13.09
C HIS A 38 2.54 -6.11 -12.43
N ASP A 39 3.75 -6.18 -11.87
CA ASP A 39 4.33 -5.08 -11.08
C ASP A 39 4.59 -3.82 -11.92
N PRO A 40 5.08 -3.88 -13.18
CA PRO A 40 5.26 -2.68 -14.01
C PRO A 40 3.97 -1.87 -14.18
N ASN A 41 2.84 -2.54 -14.44
CA ASN A 41 1.55 -1.85 -14.57
C ASN A 41 1.11 -1.23 -13.24
N ARG A 42 1.34 -1.91 -12.10
CA ARG A 42 1.00 -1.39 -10.78
C ARG A 42 1.86 -0.22 -10.36
N ILE A 43 3.16 -0.25 -10.68
CA ILE A 43 4.10 0.86 -10.49
C ILE A 43 3.70 2.05 -11.36
N ARG A 44 3.39 1.82 -12.65
CA ARG A 44 2.89 2.87 -13.55
C ARG A 44 1.67 3.56 -12.94
N ARG A 45 0.66 2.77 -12.52
CA ARG A 45 -0.54 3.30 -11.86
C ARG A 45 -0.21 4.07 -10.59
N ALA A 46 0.70 3.57 -9.75
CA ALA A 46 1.19 4.25 -8.54
C ALA A 46 1.78 5.64 -8.83
N LYS A 47 2.41 5.81 -9.99
CA LYS A 47 3.03 7.09 -10.40
C LYS A 47 2.04 8.03 -11.09
N THR A 48 1.17 7.50 -11.95
CA THR A 48 0.35 8.31 -12.87
C THR A 48 -1.08 8.54 -12.40
N GLU A 49 -1.68 7.62 -11.65
CA GLU A 49 -3.05 7.79 -11.17
C GLU A 49 -3.09 8.79 -10.01
N PHE A 50 -4.25 9.43 -9.86
CA PHE A 50 -4.56 10.29 -8.73
C PHE A 50 -4.46 9.50 -7.41
N MET A 51 -3.43 9.79 -6.62
CA MET A 51 -3.23 9.25 -5.27
C MET A 51 -2.56 10.31 -4.40
N TYR A 52 -3.12 10.54 -3.22
CA TYR A 52 -2.60 11.51 -2.26
C TYR A 52 -2.42 10.90 -0.88
N LEU A 53 -1.33 11.30 -0.22
CA LEU A 53 -1.09 10.98 1.18
C LEU A 53 -1.85 11.99 2.04
N ILE A 54 -2.93 11.53 2.68
CA ILE A 54 -3.81 12.38 3.49
C ILE A 54 -3.61 12.19 5.00
N GLY A 55 -2.83 11.19 5.40
CA GLY A 55 -2.53 10.90 6.80
C GLY A 55 -1.24 10.10 6.93
N TYR A 56 -0.52 10.33 8.02
CA TYR A 56 0.74 9.69 8.33
C TYR A 56 0.88 9.59 9.85
N GLU A 57 1.27 8.42 10.33
CA GLU A 57 1.43 8.14 11.76
C GLU A 57 2.71 7.32 11.99
N VAL A 58 3.57 7.80 12.88
CA VAL A 58 4.71 7.04 13.40
C VAL A 58 4.25 6.37 14.69
N ILE A 59 4.01 5.05 14.64
CA ILE A 59 3.58 4.30 15.82
C ILE A 59 4.78 3.95 16.70
N ASN A 60 5.86 3.47 16.07
CA ASN A 60 7.14 3.21 16.72
C ASN A 60 8.25 3.24 15.66
N PRO A 61 9.54 3.15 16.03
CA PRO A 61 10.65 3.24 15.07
C PRO A 61 10.61 2.18 13.94
N ARG A 62 9.85 1.11 14.10
CA ARG A 62 9.73 0.00 13.13
C ARG A 62 8.33 -0.13 12.52
N LEU A 63 7.42 0.81 12.78
CA LEU A 63 6.08 0.78 12.24
C LEU A 63 5.59 2.20 11.96
N ARG A 64 5.38 2.47 10.67
CA ARG A 64 4.76 3.70 10.17
C ARG A 64 3.51 3.35 9.37
N LYS A 65 2.43 4.11 9.57
CA LYS A 65 1.18 3.98 8.81
C LYS A 65 0.97 5.19 7.90
N TYR A 66 0.40 4.93 6.72
CA TYR A 66 0.15 5.92 5.68
C TYR A 66 -1.29 5.76 5.20
N SER A 67 -2.06 6.86 5.21
CA SER A 67 -3.42 6.90 4.69
C SER A 67 -3.41 7.51 3.30
N VAL A 68 -3.69 6.69 2.29
CA VAL A 68 -3.66 7.09 0.88
C VAL A 68 -5.07 7.13 0.33
N LEU A 69 -5.47 8.29 -0.20
CA LEU A 69 -6.72 8.48 -0.93
C LEU A 69 -6.49 8.18 -2.40
N GLY A 70 -7.28 7.26 -2.96
CA GLY A 70 -7.23 6.89 -4.37
C GLY A 70 -8.30 7.57 -5.23
N PRO A 71 -8.31 7.31 -6.55
CA PRO A 71 -9.28 7.90 -7.49
C PRO A 71 -10.70 7.38 -7.24
N THR A 72 -10.82 6.25 -6.56
CA THR A 72 -12.11 5.68 -6.18
C THR A 72 -12.78 6.46 -5.05
N GLY A 73 -12.07 7.33 -4.34
CA GLY A 73 -12.57 8.02 -3.15
C GLY A 73 -12.40 7.22 -1.85
N TYR A 74 -11.93 5.97 -1.94
CA TYR A 74 -11.61 5.17 -0.76
C TYR A 74 -10.23 5.54 -0.22
N VAL A 75 -10.14 5.56 1.11
CA VAL A 75 -8.88 5.70 1.83
C VAL A 75 -8.36 4.31 2.16
N HIS A 76 -7.16 4.01 1.67
CA HIS A 76 -6.44 2.78 1.99
C HIS A 76 -5.33 3.07 2.97
N THR A 77 -5.23 2.25 4.01
CA THR A 77 -4.16 2.34 5.00
C THR A 77 -3.05 1.36 4.62
N ILE A 78 -1.82 1.86 4.58
CA ILE A 78 -0.61 1.10 4.31
C ILE A 78 0.22 1.10 5.58
N ALA A 79 0.62 -0.08 6.04
CA ALA A 79 1.54 -0.23 7.16
C ALA A 79 2.88 -0.73 6.62
N ILE A 80 3.94 0.06 6.86
CA ILE A 80 5.31 -0.33 6.56
C ILE A 80 5.97 -0.71 7.89
N SER A 81 6.32 -2.00 8.01
CA SER A 81 6.99 -2.58 9.16
C SER A 81 7.82 -3.79 8.71
N LYS A 82 8.18 -4.69 9.64
CA LYS A 82 8.73 -6.01 9.27
C LYS A 82 7.85 -6.70 8.22
N THR A 83 6.53 -6.59 8.34
CA THR A 83 5.57 -7.01 7.31
C THR A 83 4.93 -5.78 6.67
N VAL A 84 4.92 -5.75 5.35
CA VAL A 84 4.29 -4.69 4.55
C VAL A 84 2.84 -5.09 4.27
N SER A 85 1.90 -4.19 4.57
CA SER A 85 0.47 -4.48 4.34
C SER A 85 -0.32 -3.27 3.84
N CYS A 86 -1.46 -3.55 3.21
CA CYS A 86 -2.40 -2.55 2.73
C CYS A 86 -3.84 -3.01 2.92
N SER A 87 -4.76 -2.11 3.30
CA SER A 87 -6.18 -2.44 3.50
C SER A 87 -7.00 -2.56 2.19
N CYS A 88 -6.36 -2.49 1.02
CA CYS A 88 -7.07 -2.53 -0.26
C CYS A 88 -7.43 -3.96 -0.71
N PRO A 89 -8.48 -4.14 -1.53
CA PRO A 89 -8.89 -5.45 -2.02
C PRO A 89 -7.78 -6.23 -2.73
N ASP A 90 -6.98 -5.58 -3.59
CA ASP A 90 -5.85 -6.21 -4.29
C ASP A 90 -4.88 -6.91 -3.31
N PHE A 91 -4.63 -6.29 -2.16
CA PHE A 91 -3.71 -6.84 -1.15
C PHE A 91 -4.33 -8.03 -0.41
N HIS A 92 -5.62 -7.98 -0.10
CA HIS A 92 -6.33 -9.11 0.51
C HIS A 92 -6.36 -10.33 -0.43
N LEU A 93 -6.33 -10.12 -1.75
CA LEU A 93 -6.15 -11.17 -2.75
C LEU A 93 -4.70 -11.69 -2.86
N GLY A 94 -3.78 -11.23 -2.00
CA GLY A 94 -2.39 -11.70 -1.91
C GLY A 94 -1.39 -10.96 -2.80
N PHE A 95 -1.83 -9.91 -3.50
CA PHE A 95 -1.03 -9.14 -4.43
C PHE A 95 -0.42 -7.88 -3.83
N GLN A 96 0.79 -7.50 -4.26
CA GLN A 96 1.31 -6.17 -3.95
C GLN A 96 0.58 -5.13 -4.78
N CYS A 97 -0.05 -4.17 -4.12
CA CYS A 97 -0.93 -3.21 -4.75
C CYS A 97 -0.19 -1.92 -5.15
N LYS A 98 -0.82 -1.12 -6.01
CA LYS A 98 -0.32 0.22 -6.38
C LYS A 98 -0.14 1.15 -5.18
N HIS A 99 -0.92 0.99 -4.10
CA HIS A 99 -0.82 1.85 -2.92
C HIS A 99 0.49 1.63 -2.15
N ILE A 100 0.96 0.39 -2.07
CA ILE A 100 2.28 0.07 -1.48
C ILE A 100 3.38 0.69 -2.33
N TYR A 101 3.30 0.54 -3.66
CA TYR A 101 4.25 1.19 -4.58
C TYR A 101 4.20 2.71 -4.49
N PHE A 102 3.03 3.31 -4.31
CA PHE A 102 2.88 4.75 -4.10
C PHE A 102 3.64 5.19 -2.84
N VAL A 103 3.49 4.48 -1.72
CA VAL A 103 4.21 4.80 -0.48
C VAL A 103 5.71 4.65 -0.67
N PHE A 104 6.20 3.54 -1.24
CA PHE A 104 7.64 3.37 -1.46
C PHE A 104 8.22 4.42 -2.40
N LEU A 105 7.60 4.65 -3.55
CA LEU A 105 8.18 5.45 -4.62
C LEU A 105 7.90 6.95 -4.50
N LYS A 106 6.73 7.34 -3.98
CA LYS A 106 6.28 8.75 -3.91
C LYS A 106 6.29 9.35 -2.52
N VAL A 107 6.28 8.53 -1.46
CA VAL A 107 6.33 9.05 -0.08
C VAL A 107 7.71 8.84 0.53
N LEU A 108 8.23 7.61 0.47
CA LEU A 108 9.52 7.24 1.04
C LEU A 108 10.70 7.46 0.07
N MET A 109 10.43 7.85 -1.18
CA MET A 109 11.44 8.10 -2.21
C MET A 109 12.44 6.93 -2.42
N VAL A 110 12.00 5.69 -2.18
CA VAL A 110 12.83 4.51 -2.46
C VAL A 110 13.06 4.41 -3.96
N ASP A 111 14.32 4.23 -4.36
CA ASP A 111 14.68 4.09 -5.77
C ASP A 111 13.89 2.95 -6.45
N GLN A 112 13.42 3.20 -7.68
CA GLN A 112 12.58 2.25 -8.41
C GLN A 112 13.29 0.94 -8.79
N ASN A 113 14.62 0.94 -8.84
CA ASN A 113 15.43 -0.24 -9.11
C ASN A 113 15.76 -1.00 -7.81
N ASN A 114 15.49 -0.41 -6.64
CA ASN A 114 15.68 -1.07 -5.37
C ASN A 114 14.70 -2.25 -5.24
N LYS A 115 15.25 -3.46 -5.11
CA LYS A 115 14.46 -4.69 -5.02
C LYS A 115 13.59 -4.79 -3.76
N LEU A 116 13.84 -3.94 -2.76
CA LEU A 116 13.05 -3.90 -1.52
C LEU A 116 11.59 -3.50 -1.76
N ILE A 117 11.29 -2.74 -2.82
CA ILE A 117 9.91 -2.32 -3.14
C ILE A 117 8.97 -3.48 -3.48
N TYR A 118 9.51 -4.67 -3.79
CA TYR A 118 8.74 -5.87 -4.12
C TYR A 118 8.51 -6.79 -2.92
N GLN A 119 9.16 -6.54 -1.78
CA GLN A 119 9.15 -7.46 -0.65
C GLN A 119 7.87 -7.34 0.16
N LYS A 120 7.37 -8.48 0.62
CA LYS A 120 6.29 -8.56 1.63
C LYS A 120 6.83 -8.42 3.06
N GLU A 121 8.09 -8.81 3.26
CA GLU A 121 8.80 -8.65 4.52
C GLU A 121 10.11 -7.90 4.33
N LEU A 122 10.38 -6.99 5.26
CA LEU A 122 11.63 -6.22 5.36
C LEU A 122 12.36 -6.66 6.63
N LEU A 123 13.66 -6.90 6.51
CA LEU A 123 14.55 -7.07 7.66
C LEU A 123 14.64 -5.74 8.42
N ILE A 124 14.98 -5.78 9.71
CA ILE A 124 15.14 -4.58 10.55
C ILE A 124 16.13 -3.60 9.92
N ASN A 125 17.24 -4.09 9.35
CA ASN A 125 18.25 -3.22 8.72
C ASN A 125 17.74 -2.60 7.41
N GLU A 126 17.01 -3.35 6.59
CA GLU A 126 16.40 -2.86 5.36
C GLU A 126 15.33 -1.81 5.66
N LEU A 127 14.47 -2.09 6.65
CA LEU A 127 13.43 -1.17 7.11
C LEU A 127 14.04 0.11 7.68
N LYS A 128 15.10 -0.02 8.48
CA LYS A 128 15.84 1.11 9.04
C LYS A 128 16.43 1.98 7.93
N SER A 129 17.14 1.39 6.96
CA SER A 129 17.67 2.14 5.80
C SER A 129 16.56 2.88 5.05
N ILE A 130 15.45 2.19 4.70
CA ILE A 130 14.31 2.86 4.03
C ILE A 130 13.78 4.05 4.84
N PHE A 131 13.73 3.94 6.17
CA PHE A 131 13.19 4.98 7.04
C PHE A 131 14.15 6.13 7.32
N ASP A 132 15.45 5.85 7.37
CA ASP A 132 16.52 6.82 7.61
C ASP A 132 16.86 7.59 6.32
N ASP A 133 16.83 6.92 5.17
CA ASP A 133 17.07 7.51 3.85
C ASP A 133 15.85 8.27 3.31
N SER A 134 14.67 8.08 3.92
CA SER A 134 13.44 8.78 3.54
C SER A 134 13.51 10.26 3.90
N PRO A 135 13.10 11.17 3.01
CA PRO A 135 12.92 12.58 3.38
C PRO A 135 11.82 12.74 4.45
N PRO A 136 11.76 13.90 5.13
CA PRO A 136 10.64 14.23 6.00
C PRO A 136 9.31 14.05 5.27
N VAL A 137 8.42 13.24 5.84
CA VAL A 137 7.14 12.92 5.21
C VAL A 137 6.24 14.15 5.30
N THR A 138 6.06 14.83 4.17
CA THR A 138 5.06 15.88 3.99
C THR A 138 3.79 15.28 3.43
N LEU A 139 2.64 15.63 4.01
CA LEU A 139 1.37 15.33 3.37
C LEU A 139 1.29 16.14 2.06
N GLN A 140 0.78 15.51 1.00
CA GLN A 140 0.65 16.16 -0.31
C GLN A 140 -0.80 16.07 -0.79
N PRO A 141 -1.38 17.15 -1.36
CA PRO A 141 -0.70 18.36 -1.85
C PRO A 141 -0.43 19.44 -0.77
N ASN A 142 -1.40 20.24 -0.32
CA ASN A 142 -1.21 21.13 0.85
C ASN A 142 -2.24 20.89 1.95
N ASP A 143 -2.02 21.39 3.17
CA ASP A 143 -2.90 21.15 4.32
C ASP A 143 -4.35 21.57 4.09
N GLY A 144 -4.58 22.66 3.35
CA GLY A 144 -5.91 23.13 2.97
C GLY A 144 -6.61 22.16 2.04
N GLU A 145 -5.92 21.65 1.04
CA GLU A 145 -6.42 20.64 0.12
C GLU A 145 -6.62 19.29 0.81
N ILE A 146 -5.73 18.89 1.72
CA ILE A 146 -5.90 17.67 2.51
C ILE A 146 -7.17 17.72 3.35
N LYS A 147 -7.51 18.86 3.95
CA LYS A 147 -8.80 19.04 4.65
C LYS A 147 -9.98 18.83 3.69
N LYS A 148 -9.91 19.37 2.47
CA LYS A 148 -10.93 19.13 1.43
C LYS A 148 -11.00 17.65 1.04
N LEU A 149 -9.87 17.00 0.78
CA LEU A 149 -9.77 15.58 0.43
C LEU A 149 -10.32 14.69 1.55
N LYS A 150 -10.01 14.99 2.82
CA LYS A 150 -10.60 14.31 3.98
C LYS A 150 -12.11 14.48 4.05
N SER A 151 -12.63 15.68 3.76
CA SER A 151 -14.08 15.91 3.71
C SER A 151 -14.77 15.10 2.61
N ILE A 152 -14.12 14.94 1.45
CA ILE A 152 -14.61 14.09 0.36
C ILE A 152 -14.57 12.62 0.78
N ALA A 153 -13.46 12.17 1.38
CA ALA A 153 -13.30 10.80 1.86
C ALA A 153 -14.30 10.44 2.97
N ALA A 154 -14.78 11.41 3.75
CA ALA A 154 -15.84 11.20 4.72
C ALA A 154 -17.18 10.86 4.07
N ILE A 155 -17.39 11.31 2.83
CA ILE A 155 -18.57 10.93 2.04
C ILE A 155 -18.28 9.55 1.45
N LYS A 156 -18.93 8.55 2.02
CA LYS A 156 -18.78 7.16 1.59
C LYS A 156 -19.36 7.00 0.19
N ARG A 157 -18.48 6.85 -0.81
CA ARG A 157 -18.86 6.41 -2.15
C ARG A 157 -19.60 5.08 -2.03
N ARG A 158 -20.73 4.96 -2.71
CA ARG A 158 -21.48 3.71 -2.76
C ARG A 158 -20.74 2.66 -3.59
N PRO A 159 -21.00 1.36 -3.36
CA PRO A 159 -20.49 0.30 -4.23
C PRO A 159 -20.80 0.59 -5.71
N ILE A 160 -19.94 0.08 -6.59
CA ILE A 160 -20.15 0.18 -8.04
C ILE A 160 -20.99 -1.03 -8.44
N ASP A 161 -22.28 -0.95 -8.13
CA ASP A 161 -23.29 -1.96 -8.41
C ASP A 161 -24.57 -1.32 -8.97
N GLY A 162 -25.39 -2.12 -9.65
CA GLY A 162 -26.63 -1.66 -10.29
C GLY A 162 -26.41 -0.76 -11.51
N ASP A 163 -27.44 0.03 -11.81
CA ASP A 163 -27.55 0.78 -13.06
C ASP A 163 -27.37 2.29 -12.86
N CYS A 164 -26.89 2.95 -13.90
CA CYS A 164 -26.71 4.39 -13.93
C CYS A 164 -28.06 5.11 -13.85
N PRO A 165 -28.23 6.11 -12.97
CA PRO A 165 -29.51 6.80 -12.76
C PRO A 165 -29.96 7.66 -13.95
N VAL A 166 -29.12 7.80 -14.98
CA VAL A 166 -29.39 8.61 -16.17
C VAL A 166 -29.76 7.73 -17.37
N CYS A 167 -28.87 6.83 -17.79
CA CYS A 167 -29.08 5.98 -18.97
C CYS A 167 -29.69 4.61 -18.65
N ARG A 168 -29.73 4.21 -17.36
CA ARG A 168 -30.19 2.89 -16.89
C ARG A 168 -29.35 1.70 -17.39
N GLU A 169 -28.13 1.96 -17.85
CA GLU A 169 -27.15 0.92 -18.17
C GLU A 169 -26.30 0.54 -16.95
N PRO A 170 -25.77 -0.70 -16.88
CA PRO A 170 -24.95 -1.15 -15.76
C PRO A 170 -23.74 -0.24 -15.49
N LEU A 171 -23.48 0.06 -14.22
CA LEU A 171 -22.34 0.90 -13.81
C LEU A 171 -20.99 0.20 -14.00
N ASN A 172 -20.95 -1.13 -14.06
CA ASN A 172 -19.74 -1.93 -14.18
C ASN A 172 -19.34 -2.25 -15.64
N ASN A 173 -19.80 -1.45 -16.61
CA ASN A 173 -19.58 -1.64 -18.05
C ASN A 173 -18.25 -1.07 -18.59
N ASN A 174 -17.21 -0.96 -17.75
CA ASN A 174 -15.88 -0.38 -18.08
C ASN A 174 -15.87 1.10 -18.50
N GLU A 175 -17.00 1.81 -18.42
CA GLU A 175 -17.01 3.25 -18.64
C GLU A 175 -16.41 4.03 -17.46
N ARG A 176 -15.94 5.25 -17.74
CA ARG A 176 -15.44 6.13 -16.69
C ARG A 176 -16.59 6.53 -15.76
N LEU A 177 -16.47 6.16 -14.49
CA LEU A 177 -17.42 6.57 -13.46
C LEU A 177 -16.94 7.81 -12.70
N ILE A 178 -17.91 8.64 -12.33
CA ILE A 178 -17.77 9.65 -11.29
C ILE A 178 -18.77 9.34 -10.18
N TRP A 179 -18.68 10.06 -9.07
CA TRP A 179 -19.57 9.83 -7.94
C TRP A 179 -19.86 11.13 -7.17
N CYS A 180 -20.97 11.14 -6.42
CA CYS A 180 -21.39 12.33 -5.69
C CYS A 180 -20.51 12.60 -4.45
N GLN A 181 -19.50 13.45 -4.63
CA GLN A 181 -18.51 13.87 -3.61
C GLN A 181 -19.00 14.97 -2.66
N SER A 182 -20.28 15.33 -2.70
CA SER A 182 -20.86 16.37 -1.83
C SER A 182 -22.14 15.94 -1.12
N GLY A 183 -22.60 14.70 -1.33
CA GLY A 183 -23.89 14.25 -0.82
C GLY A 183 -24.00 12.73 -0.71
N CYS A 184 -24.80 12.10 -1.57
CA CYS A 184 -25.25 10.71 -1.38
C CYS A 184 -24.24 9.60 -1.74
N GLY A 185 -23.08 9.93 -2.32
CA GLY A 185 -22.07 8.96 -2.71
C GLY A 185 -22.38 8.10 -3.95
N ASN A 186 -23.53 8.29 -4.63
CA ASN A 186 -23.92 7.49 -5.79
C ASN A 186 -22.96 7.64 -6.99
N ASN A 187 -22.81 6.54 -7.73
CA ASN A 187 -22.05 6.45 -8.97
C ASN A 187 -22.88 6.86 -10.18
N ILE A 188 -22.23 7.50 -11.15
CA ILE A 188 -22.82 7.91 -12.43
C ILE A 188 -21.74 7.79 -13.50
N HIS A 189 -22.09 7.36 -14.71
CA HIS A 189 -21.17 7.47 -15.85
C HIS A 189 -20.79 8.94 -16.07
N HIS A 190 -19.50 9.17 -16.32
CA HIS A 190 -18.94 10.50 -16.52
C HIS A 190 -19.72 11.27 -17.60
N ASN A 191 -19.96 10.64 -18.75
CA ASN A 191 -20.62 11.28 -19.88
C ASN A 191 -22.09 11.59 -19.58
N CYS A 192 -22.81 10.67 -18.91
CA CYS A 192 -24.16 10.91 -18.46
C CYS A 192 -24.26 12.12 -17.51
N PHE A 193 -23.32 12.26 -16.58
CA PHE A 193 -23.29 13.43 -15.71
C PHE A 193 -22.93 14.71 -16.45
N MET A 194 -22.03 14.66 -17.44
CA MET A 194 -21.69 15.86 -18.23
C MET A 194 -22.90 16.40 -19.01
N GLU A 195 -23.74 15.53 -19.57
CA GLU A 195 -25.00 15.95 -20.19
C GLU A 195 -25.99 16.54 -19.18
N TRP A 196 -26.08 15.94 -17.99
CA TRP A 196 -26.90 16.47 -16.90
C TRP A 196 -26.44 17.86 -16.44
N LYS A 197 -25.13 18.04 -16.27
CA LYS A 197 -24.49 19.26 -15.78
C LYS A 197 -24.74 20.46 -16.68
N LYS A 198 -24.91 20.26 -18.01
CA LYS A 198 -25.31 21.32 -18.96
C LYS A 198 -26.64 21.97 -18.58
N ARG A 199 -27.53 21.25 -17.89
CA ARG A 199 -28.85 21.75 -17.46
C ARG A 199 -28.85 22.16 -15.99
N LYS A 200 -28.31 21.32 -15.10
CA LYS A 200 -28.29 21.55 -13.64
C LYS A 200 -26.99 21.04 -13.04
N ASN A 201 -26.25 21.92 -12.34
CA ASN A 201 -25.04 21.55 -11.64
C ASN A 201 -25.33 20.92 -10.25
N THR A 202 -26.10 19.83 -10.23
CA THR A 202 -26.52 19.11 -9.01
C THR A 202 -26.41 17.60 -9.19
N CYS A 203 -26.28 16.84 -8.10
CA CYS A 203 -26.38 15.38 -8.14
C CYS A 203 -27.72 14.92 -8.70
N VAL A 204 -27.70 13.99 -9.65
CA VAL A 204 -28.92 13.40 -10.26
C VAL A 204 -29.79 12.72 -9.20
N CYS A 205 -29.16 12.10 -8.19
CA CYS A 205 -29.85 11.28 -7.19
C CYS A 205 -30.34 12.10 -5.99
N CYS A 206 -29.49 12.93 -5.38
CA CYS A 206 -29.83 13.65 -4.15
C CYS A 206 -29.99 15.17 -4.32
N ARG A 207 -29.83 15.69 -5.54
CA ARG A 207 -29.99 17.12 -5.89
C ARG A 207 -29.06 18.11 -5.18
N THR A 208 -28.15 17.65 -4.33
CA THR A 208 -27.07 18.47 -3.76
C THR A 208 -26.23 19.11 -4.87
N GLU A 209 -25.82 20.37 -4.68
CA GLU A 209 -24.93 21.09 -5.59
C GLU A 209 -23.66 20.27 -5.88
N TRP A 210 -23.29 20.19 -7.16
CA TRP A 210 -22.11 19.44 -7.58
C TRP A 210 -20.87 20.32 -7.56
N LYS A 211 -19.93 19.96 -6.69
CA LYS A 211 -18.62 20.61 -6.62
C LYS A 211 -17.63 19.68 -7.29
N ASP A 212 -17.00 20.14 -8.37
CA ASP A 212 -15.89 19.42 -8.99
C ASP A 212 -14.70 19.49 -8.02
N LYS A 213 -14.58 18.52 -7.13
CA LYS A 213 -13.56 18.52 -6.07
C LYS A 213 -12.36 17.61 -6.38
N MET A 214 -12.32 16.99 -7.56
CA MET A 214 -11.23 16.15 -8.07
C MET A 214 -11.20 16.14 -9.59
#